data_AF-A0A6J5YEU7-F1
#
_entry.id   AF-A0A6J5YEU7-F1
#
_cell.length_a   1.000
_cell.length_b   1.000
_cell.length_c   1.000
_cell.angle_alpha   90.00
_cell.angle_beta   90.00
_cell.angle_gamma   90.00
#
_symmetry.space_group_name_H-M   'P 1'
#
loop_
_entity.id
_entity.type
_entity.pdbx_description
1 polymer ?
#
loop_
_entity_poly.entity_id
_entity_poly.type
_entity_poly.pdbx_seq_one_letter_code
_entity_poly.pdbx_strand_id
1 'polypeptide(L)'
;MTEDAFPEMMAKPESGFDAMDPANISPLVVWLGSGQCDVSGRVFECAGGEISVADGWQHGTPFDKGARWEPDEIGAVVADLIAAAPKPAAVYGVQ
;
A
#
# COMPACT_ATOMS: atom_id res chain seq x y z
N MET A 1 9.00 17.18 -11.63
CA MET A 1 7.55 16.84 -11.76
C MET A 1 6.90 16.25 -10.48
N THR A 2 7.56 16.29 -9.32
CA THR A 2 6.92 16.12 -7.99
C THR A 2 7.25 17.26 -7.02
N GLU A 3 8.18 18.14 -7.41
CA GLU A 3 8.62 19.30 -6.62
C GLU A 3 7.51 20.33 -6.37
N ASP A 4 6.58 20.48 -7.31
CA ASP A 4 5.52 21.50 -7.23
C ASP A 4 4.24 21.03 -6.54
N ALA A 5 4.12 19.74 -6.20
CA ALA A 5 2.85 19.17 -5.75
C ALA A 5 2.54 19.45 -4.27
N PHE A 6 3.55 19.61 -3.40
CA PHE A 6 3.36 19.76 -1.95
C PHE A 6 4.43 20.62 -1.25
N PRO A 7 4.69 21.87 -1.68
CA PRO A 7 5.79 22.69 -1.18
C PRO A 7 5.70 22.99 0.33
N GLU A 8 4.50 23.19 0.87
CA GLU A 8 4.31 23.46 2.30
C GLU A 8 4.51 22.22 3.17
N MET A 9 4.10 21.04 2.68
CA MET A 9 4.25 19.77 3.40
C MET A 9 5.72 19.33 3.50
N MET A 10 6.50 19.67 2.47
CA MET A 10 7.94 19.35 2.40
C MET A 10 8.83 20.44 3.02
N ALA A 11 8.23 21.48 3.61
CA ALA A 11 8.98 22.56 4.22
C ALA A 11 9.67 22.06 5.49
N LYS A 12 11.00 22.18 5.52
CA LYS A 12 11.80 21.83 6.69
C LYS A 12 11.34 22.66 7.91
N PRO A 13 11.07 22.02 9.06
CA PRO A 13 10.70 22.74 10.27
C PRO A 13 11.88 23.56 10.82
N GLU A 14 11.58 24.69 11.46
CA GLU A 14 12.58 25.55 12.10
C GLU A 14 13.27 24.86 13.29
N SER A 15 12.58 23.92 13.93
CA SER A 15 13.11 23.11 15.03
C SER A 15 12.40 21.76 15.11
N GLY A 16 13.07 20.76 15.69
CA GLY A 16 12.51 19.41 15.87
C GLY A 16 12.86 18.44 14.73
N PHE A 17 12.12 17.35 14.66
CA PHE A 17 12.33 16.29 13.67
C PHE A 17 11.69 16.66 12.32
N ASP A 18 12.51 16.67 11.27
CA ASP A 18 12.04 16.83 9.89
C ASP A 18 11.58 15.46 9.35
N ALA A 19 10.29 15.16 9.48
CA ALA A 19 9.73 13.89 9.04
C ALA A 19 9.82 13.69 7.51
N MET A 20 9.94 14.78 6.74
CA MET A 20 10.04 14.74 5.28
C MET A 20 11.49 14.71 4.78
N ASP A 21 12.48 14.72 5.67
CA ASP A 21 13.88 14.52 5.27
C ASP A 21 14.03 13.13 4.61
N PRO A 22 14.46 13.05 3.34
CA PRO A 22 14.62 11.77 2.64
C PRO A 22 15.67 10.86 3.30
N ALA A 23 16.58 11.42 4.12
CA ALA A 23 17.53 10.63 4.89
C ALA A 23 16.85 9.66 5.86
N ASN A 24 15.60 9.94 6.27
CA ASN A 24 14.81 9.06 7.14
C ASN A 24 14.51 7.68 6.53
N ILE A 25 14.58 7.54 5.20
CA ILE A 25 14.35 6.26 4.51
C ILE A 25 15.59 5.35 4.52
N SER A 26 16.77 5.96 4.59
CA SER A 26 18.05 5.25 4.43
C SER A 26 18.33 4.17 5.50
N PRO A 27 17.98 4.35 6.79
CA PRO A 27 18.21 3.32 7.81
C PRO A 27 17.58 1.97 7.49
N LEU A 28 16.34 1.94 6.99
CA LEU A 28 15.66 0.69 6.60
C LEU A 28 16.42 0.01 5.45
N VAL A 29 16.84 0.78 4.45
CA VAL A 29 17.59 0.25 3.29
C VAL A 29 18.94 -0.34 3.71
N VAL A 30 19.67 0.36 4.60
CA VAL A 30 20.96 -0.12 5.13
C VAL A 30 20.77 -1.41 5.91
N TRP A 31 19.74 -1.49 6.77
CA TRP A 31 19.44 -2.69 7.53
C TRP A 31 19.08 -3.87 6.61
N LEU A 32 18.22 -3.65 5.60
CA LEU A 32 17.83 -4.67 4.62
C LEU A 32 19.02 -5.26 3.85
N GLY A 33 20.04 -4.45 3.55
CA GLY A 33 21.27 -4.88 2.88
C GLY A 33 22.35 -5.44 3.82
N SER A 34 22.13 -5.45 5.13
CA SER A 34 23.11 -5.90 6.11
C SER A 34 23.11 -7.42 6.26
N GLY A 35 24.22 -7.98 6.78
CA GLY A 35 24.29 -9.40 7.13
C GLY A 35 23.41 -9.82 8.32
N GLN A 36 22.66 -8.88 8.93
CA GLN A 36 21.71 -9.17 10.02
C GLN A 36 20.29 -9.39 9.50
N CYS A 37 20.01 -9.07 8.24
CA CYS A 37 18.68 -9.20 7.66
C CYS A 37 18.46 -10.62 7.11
N ASP A 38 17.45 -11.32 7.62
CA ASP A 38 16.95 -12.60 7.12
C ASP A 38 15.60 -12.47 6.36
N VAL A 39 15.15 -11.23 6.15
CA VAL A 39 13.86 -10.92 5.53
C VAL A 39 13.98 -10.86 4.00
N SER A 40 13.06 -11.53 3.30
CA SER A 40 12.96 -11.49 1.83
C SER A 40 11.50 -11.53 1.36
N GLY A 41 11.24 -11.07 0.14
CA GLY A 41 9.91 -11.12 -0.49
C GLY A 41 8.86 -10.18 0.13
N ARG A 42 9.29 -9.14 0.85
CA ARG A 42 8.40 -8.17 1.51
C ARG A 42 8.48 -6.80 0.83
N VAL A 43 7.40 -6.04 0.96
CA VAL A 43 7.32 -4.64 0.56
C VAL A 43 7.05 -3.81 1.80
N PHE A 44 7.76 -2.68 1.94
CA PHE A 44 7.61 -1.78 3.08
C PHE A 44 7.20 -0.39 2.59
N GLU A 45 6.20 0.21 3.24
CA GLU A 45 5.98 1.66 3.16
C GLU A 45 6.72 2.31 4.32
N CYS A 46 7.38 3.44 4.05
CA CYS A 46 8.14 4.16 5.08
C CYS A 46 8.11 5.66 4.81
N ALA A 47 7.95 6.43 5.89
CA ALA A 47 7.92 7.89 5.87
C ALA A 47 8.34 8.42 7.26
N GLY A 48 9.33 9.32 7.30
CA GLY A 48 9.87 9.80 8.57
C GLY A 48 10.29 8.65 9.49
N GLY A 49 9.66 8.55 10.66
CA GLY A 49 9.91 7.48 11.64
C GLY A 49 9.03 6.23 11.49
N GLU A 50 8.14 6.18 10.51
CA GLU A 50 7.18 5.09 10.33
C GLU A 50 7.69 4.03 9.35
N ILE A 51 7.46 2.76 9.68
CA ILE A 51 7.70 1.61 8.81
C ILE A 51 6.50 0.67 8.93
N SER A 52 5.86 0.37 7.81
CA SER A 52 4.78 -0.61 7.71
C SER A 52 5.07 -1.64 6.63
N VAL A 53 4.42 -2.79 6.71
CA VAL A 53 4.51 -3.83 5.68
C VAL A 53 3.29 -3.72 4.78
N ALA A 54 3.52 -3.55 3.47
CA ALA A 54 2.46 -3.74 2.49
C ALA A 54 2.21 -5.25 2.36
N ASP A 55 1.03 -5.67 2.80
CA ASP A 55 0.62 -7.08 2.94
C ASP A 55 0.19 -7.74 1.62
N GLY A 56 -0.02 -6.95 0.57
CA GLY A 56 -0.21 -7.40 -0.80
C GLY A 56 -1.62 -7.93 -1.11
N TRP A 57 -1.76 -8.56 -2.28
CA TRP A 57 -3.05 -9.11 -2.74
C TRP A 57 -3.49 -10.30 -1.88
N GLN A 58 -4.74 -10.28 -1.44
CA GLN A 58 -5.36 -11.36 -0.68
C GLN A 58 -6.29 -12.19 -1.56
N HIS A 59 -6.43 -13.48 -1.24
CA HIS A 59 -7.47 -14.31 -1.84
C HIS A 59 -8.84 -13.89 -1.31
N GLY A 60 -9.73 -13.49 -2.21
CA GLY A 60 -11.14 -13.27 -1.89
C GLY A 60 -11.91 -14.59 -1.72
N THR A 61 -13.14 -14.50 -1.23
CA THR A 61 -14.06 -15.64 -1.14
C THR A 61 -14.42 -16.14 -2.54
N PRO A 62 -14.15 -17.42 -2.88
CA PRO A 62 -14.57 -17.95 -4.16
C PRO A 62 -16.07 -18.23 -4.16
N PHE A 63 -16.72 -17.96 -5.29
CA PHE A 63 -18.03 -18.52 -5.61
C PHE A 63 -17.85 -19.56 -6.72
N ASP A 64 -18.32 -20.78 -6.49
CA ASP A 64 -18.24 -21.86 -7.46
C ASP A 64 -19.65 -22.25 -7.95
N LYS A 65 -19.90 -22.03 -9.25
CA LYS A 65 -21.13 -22.47 -9.92
C LYS A 65 -21.14 -23.99 -10.16
N GLY A 66 -19.96 -24.62 -10.22
CA GLY A 66 -19.80 -26.02 -10.65
C GLY A 66 -20.09 -26.23 -12.14
N ALA A 67 -20.23 -25.16 -12.93
CA ALA A 67 -20.56 -25.19 -14.35
C ALA A 67 -20.10 -23.92 -15.08
N ARG A 68 -20.20 -23.92 -16.41
CA ARG A 68 -19.96 -22.71 -17.22
C ARG A 68 -21.01 -21.63 -16.93
N TRP A 69 -20.57 -20.38 -16.83
CA TRP A 69 -21.44 -19.21 -16.70
C TRP A 69 -22.11 -18.86 -18.03
N GLU A 70 -23.38 -18.47 -17.96
CA GLU A 70 -23.98 -17.59 -18.96
C GLU A 70 -23.71 -16.12 -18.55
N PRO A 71 -23.44 -15.21 -19.51
CA PRO A 71 -23.02 -13.85 -19.18
C PRO A 71 -24.00 -13.04 -18.31
N ASP A 72 -25.29 -13.33 -18.42
CA ASP A 72 -26.38 -12.66 -17.71
C ASP A 72 -26.46 -13.01 -16.22
N GLU A 73 -25.88 -14.14 -15.81
CA GLU A 73 -25.87 -14.59 -14.41
C GLU A 73 -24.75 -13.92 -13.57
N ILE A 74 -23.71 -13.38 -14.22
CA ILE A 74 -22.47 -12.93 -13.56
C ILE A 74 -22.68 -11.68 -12.69
N GLY A 75 -23.56 -10.77 -13.13
CA GLY A 75 -23.70 -9.45 -12.52
C GLY A 75 -24.07 -9.49 -11.03
N ALA A 76 -25.06 -10.32 -10.67
CA ALA A 76 -25.50 -10.46 -9.28
C ALA A 76 -24.39 -11.06 -8.40
N VAL A 77 -23.73 -12.10 -8.89
CA VAL A 77 -22.66 -12.80 -8.16
C VAL A 77 -21.45 -11.88 -7.91
N VAL A 78 -21.06 -11.09 -8.92
CA VAL A 78 -19.96 -10.12 -8.77
C VAL A 78 -20.32 -9.04 -7.76
N ALA A 79 -21.55 -8.53 -7.77
CA ALA A 79 -21.99 -7.53 -6.80
C ALA A 79 -21.92 -8.05 -5.36
N ASP A 80 -22.37 -9.27 -5.12
CA ASP A 80 -22.32 -9.91 -3.80
C ASP A 80 -20.87 -10.15 -3.35
N LEU A 81 -20.00 -10.61 -4.25
CA LEU A 81 -18.58 -10.81 -3.94
C LEU A 81 -17.86 -9.51 -3.60
N ILE A 82 -18.15 -8.41 -4.30
CA ILE A 82 -17.58 -7.09 -3.99
C ILE A 82 -18.11 -6.58 -2.65
N ALA A 83 -19.40 -6.75 -2.35
CA ALA A 83 -19.98 -6.33 -1.09
C ALA A 83 -19.41 -7.09 0.12
N ALA A 84 -19.04 -8.36 -0.08
CA ALA A 84 -18.41 -9.20 0.94
C ALA A 84 -16.90 -9.00 1.08
N ALA A 85 -16.22 -8.46 0.05
CA ALA A 85 -14.78 -8.26 0.06
C ALA A 85 -14.36 -7.14 1.03
N PRO A 86 -13.14 -7.20 1.59
CA PRO A 86 -12.59 -6.09 2.36
C PRO A 86 -12.58 -4.80 1.52
N LYS A 87 -12.83 -3.66 2.18
CA LYS A 87 -12.74 -2.36 1.52
C LYS A 87 -11.30 -2.14 1.04
N PRO A 88 -11.07 -1.84 -0.26
CA PRO A 88 -9.73 -1.55 -0.75
C PRO A 88 -9.20 -0.25 -0.13
N ALA A 89 -7.88 -0.15 -0.03
CA ALA A 89 -7.23 1.13 0.26
C ALA A 89 -7.69 2.19 -0.77
N ALA A 90 -7.86 3.42 -0.30
CA ALA A 90 -8.27 4.50 -1.18
C ALA A 90 -7.18 4.77 -2.23
N VAL A 91 -7.59 5.10 -3.46
CA VAL A 91 -6.66 5.55 -4.48
C VAL A 91 -6.09 6.91 -4.05
N TYR A 92 -4.78 7.08 -4.12
CA TYR A 92 -4.17 8.38 -3.81
C TYR A 92 -4.64 9.47 -4.78
N GLY A 93 -4.96 10.65 -4.25
CA GLY A 93 -5.29 11.84 -5.06
C GLY A 93 -6.70 11.92 -5.62
N VAL A 94 -7.60 10.97 -5.30
CA VAL A 94 -9.03 11.12 -5.60
C VAL A 94 -9.75 11.72 -4.40
N GLN A 95 -10.07 13.02 -4.49
CA GLN A 95 -11.10 13.70 -3.69
C GLN A 95 -12.13 14.29 -4.63
#